data_AF-A0A4Z1K654-F1
#
_entry.id   AF-A0A4Z1K654-F1
#
_cell.length_a   1.000
_cell.length_b   1.000
_cell.length_c   1.000
_cell.angle_alpha   90.00
_cell.angle_beta   90.00
_cell.angle_gamma   90.00
#
_symmetry.space_group_name_H-M   'P 1'
#
loop_
_entity.id
_entity.type
_entity.pdbx_description
1 polymer ?
#
loop_
_entity_poly.entity_id
_entity_poly.type
_entity_poly.pdbx_seq_one_letter_code
_entity_poly.pdbx_strand_id
1 'polypeptide(L)'
;MAMQSHSASNLSCLGDISSLHRSTPQNQTILNWLKFRQMAWRYEEICVAYRETFQWMFRLPGLADAWDDFGNYLSGEGIDAPYFINGKAGSGKSTLLRFIVDNEQTYNKLAFWAPQNQLIVLHFFYWNLGTPLQKRRTGMLRSILHEALSKYPELIPSTLPDIYSNRKESYVNDVPTFEEMKCLWRKPHNFLRYASSLTA
;
A
#
# COMPACT_ATOMS: atom_id res chain seq x y z
N MET A 1 -1.30 -11.63 48.52
CA MET A 1 -1.27 -10.44 47.66
C MET A 1 -1.04 -10.94 46.24
N ALA A 2 -2.12 -11.34 45.55
CA ALA A 2 -2.06 -11.98 44.24
C ALA A 2 -2.65 -11.00 43.21
N MET A 3 -1.79 -10.46 42.34
CA MET A 3 -2.21 -9.66 41.19
C MET A 3 -2.75 -10.62 40.14
N GLN A 4 -4.00 -10.39 39.74
CA GLN A 4 -4.72 -11.20 38.78
C GLN A 4 -4.17 -11.02 37.38
N SER A 5 -4.00 -12.16 36.71
CA SER A 5 -3.77 -12.33 35.29
C SER A 5 -5.00 -11.89 34.48
N HIS A 6 -4.84 -10.88 33.62
CA HIS A 6 -5.76 -10.64 32.52
C HIS A 6 -5.01 -10.91 31.21
N SER A 7 -5.09 -12.16 30.75
CA SER A 7 -4.77 -12.57 29.40
C SER A 7 -6.06 -12.96 28.67
N ALA A 8 -6.01 -12.83 27.34
CA ALA A 8 -6.96 -13.40 26.37
C ALA A 8 -8.34 -12.73 26.25
N SER A 9 -8.41 -11.58 25.56
CA SER A 9 -9.67 -11.14 24.92
C SER A 9 -9.54 -10.40 23.58
N ASN A 10 -8.34 -10.04 23.12
CA ASN A 10 -8.21 -9.17 21.94
C ASN A 10 -7.79 -9.88 20.64
N LEU A 11 -7.57 -11.21 20.65
CA LEU A 11 -7.22 -11.98 19.45
C LEU A 11 -8.42 -12.56 18.67
N SER A 12 -9.64 -12.48 19.20
CA SER A 12 -10.82 -13.04 18.51
C SER A 12 -11.37 -12.14 17.41
N CYS A 13 -11.27 -10.81 17.51
CA CYS A 13 -11.99 -9.91 16.62
C CYS A 13 -11.43 -9.81 15.19
N LEU A 14 -10.16 -10.19 14.95
CA LEU A 14 -9.56 -10.15 13.61
C LEU A 14 -9.75 -11.44 12.81
N GLY A 15 -9.92 -12.59 13.48
CA GLY A 15 -10.47 -13.78 12.84
C GLY A 15 -11.89 -13.53 12.32
N ASP A 16 -12.64 -12.70 13.06
CA ASP A 16 -14.01 -12.29 12.72
C ASP A 16 -14.11 -11.18 11.64
N ILE A 17 -13.04 -10.46 11.31
CA ILE A 17 -13.08 -9.45 10.22
C ILE A 17 -13.04 -10.13 8.83
N SER A 18 -12.33 -11.25 8.71
CA SER A 18 -12.32 -12.05 7.48
C SER A 18 -13.71 -12.61 7.12
N SER A 19 -14.57 -12.80 8.12
CA SER A 19 -15.94 -13.31 7.95
C SER A 19 -16.98 -12.22 7.62
N LEU A 20 -16.58 -10.94 7.60
CA LEU A 20 -17.44 -9.81 7.23
C LEU A 20 -17.09 -9.18 5.88
N HIS A 21 -16.50 -9.95 4.94
CA HIS A 21 -16.28 -9.51 3.55
C HIS A 21 -17.59 -9.42 2.76
N ARG A 22 -18.50 -8.54 3.19
CA ARG A 22 -19.71 -8.21 2.44
C ARG A 22 -19.39 -7.02 1.55
N SER A 23 -19.01 -7.32 0.30
CA SER A 23 -18.96 -6.30 -0.75
C SER A 23 -20.37 -5.69 -0.87
N THR A 24 -20.50 -4.44 -0.47
CA THR A 24 -21.76 -3.70 -0.61
C THR A 24 -21.79 -3.01 -1.99
N PRO A 25 -22.97 -2.77 -2.56
CA PRO A 25 -23.07 -1.95 -3.78
C PRO A 25 -22.35 -0.60 -3.65
N GLN A 26 -22.37 -0.01 -2.45
CA GLN A 26 -21.70 1.24 -2.11
C GLN A 26 -20.17 1.13 -2.24
N ASN A 27 -19.59 0.04 -1.69
CA ASN A 27 -18.16 -0.23 -1.83
C ASN A 27 -17.78 -0.33 -3.31
N GLN A 28 -18.57 -1.05 -4.10
CA GLN A 28 -18.30 -1.21 -5.52
C GLN A 28 -18.40 0.11 -6.29
N THR A 29 -19.36 0.97 -5.96
CA THR A 29 -19.47 2.31 -6.56
C THR A 29 -18.21 3.13 -6.30
N ILE A 30 -17.70 3.14 -5.07
CA ILE A 30 -16.51 3.90 -4.69
C ILE A 30 -15.25 3.32 -5.34
N LEU A 31 -15.11 2.00 -5.35
CA LEU A 31 -13.99 1.34 -6.04
C LEU A 31 -14.02 1.65 -7.54
N ASN A 32 -15.19 1.60 -8.18
CA ASN A 32 -15.34 1.97 -9.59
C ASN A 32 -15.00 3.45 -9.85
N TRP A 33 -15.36 4.35 -8.94
CA TRP A 33 -15.03 5.76 -9.03
C TRP A 33 -13.51 6.02 -8.95
N LEU A 34 -12.81 5.32 -8.06
CA LEU A 34 -11.35 5.38 -7.96
C LEU A 34 -10.66 4.77 -9.19
N LYS A 35 -11.25 3.71 -9.75
CA LYS A 35 -10.71 2.95 -10.89
C LYS A 35 -10.51 3.81 -12.14
N PHE A 36 -9.43 3.57 -12.85
CA PHE A 36 -9.20 4.07 -14.21
C PHE A 36 -8.54 2.98 -15.04
N ARG A 37 -8.75 3.02 -16.36
CA ARG A 37 -8.42 1.91 -17.26
C ARG A 37 -6.94 1.51 -17.23
N GLN A 38 -6.03 2.47 -17.12
CA GLN A 38 -4.58 2.27 -17.27
C GLN A 38 -3.85 1.98 -15.96
N MET A 39 -4.58 1.66 -14.89
CA MET A 39 -4.05 1.56 -13.53
C MET A 39 -2.95 0.47 -13.41
N ALA A 40 -3.17 -0.70 -14.01
CA ALA A 40 -2.24 -1.83 -13.93
C ALA A 40 -1.23 -1.89 -15.10
N TRP A 41 -1.48 -1.15 -16.19
CA TRP A 41 -0.76 -1.32 -17.46
C TRP A 41 0.76 -1.23 -17.30
N ARG A 42 1.24 -0.25 -16.53
CA ARG A 42 2.68 -0.07 -16.39
C ARG A 42 3.34 -1.23 -15.65
N TYR A 43 2.69 -1.74 -14.61
CA TYR A 43 3.20 -2.89 -13.86
C TYR A 43 3.22 -4.15 -14.75
N GLU A 44 2.13 -4.37 -15.50
CA GLU A 44 1.99 -5.51 -16.42
C GLU A 44 3.00 -5.48 -17.57
N GLU A 45 3.33 -4.29 -18.09
CA GLU A 45 4.30 -4.10 -19.18
C GLU A 45 5.75 -4.37 -18.73
N ILE A 46 6.09 -4.13 -17.46
CA ILE A 46 7.45 -4.35 -16.97
C ILE A 46 7.72 -5.85 -16.96
N CYS A 47 8.70 -6.34 -17.71
CA CYS A 47 9.04 -7.76 -17.71
C CYS A 47 9.33 -8.30 -16.30
N VAL A 48 8.96 -9.56 -16.06
CA VAL A 48 9.38 -10.29 -14.85
C VAL A 48 10.89 -10.46 -14.90
N ALA A 49 11.56 -10.18 -13.79
CA ALA A 49 13.00 -10.38 -13.69
C ALA A 49 13.37 -11.87 -13.69
N TYR A 50 14.48 -12.22 -14.32
CA TYR A 50 15.13 -13.50 -14.01
C TYR A 50 15.58 -13.48 -12.55
N ARG A 51 15.16 -14.50 -11.78
CA ARG A 51 15.27 -14.52 -10.32
C ARG A 51 16.69 -14.21 -9.83
N GLU A 52 17.70 -14.74 -10.52
CA GLU A 52 19.12 -14.62 -10.15
C GLU A 52 19.68 -13.20 -10.31
N THR A 53 19.13 -12.39 -11.23
CA THR A 53 19.68 -11.07 -11.60
C THR A 53 19.58 -10.05 -10.47
N PHE A 54 18.58 -10.16 -9.59
CA PHE A 54 18.31 -9.16 -8.54
C PHE A 54 18.37 -9.71 -7.12
N GLN A 55 18.82 -10.96 -6.91
CA GLN A 55 18.95 -11.53 -5.56
C GLN A 55 19.91 -10.75 -4.68
N TRP A 56 20.88 -10.05 -5.27
CA TRP A 56 21.84 -9.22 -4.54
C TRP A 56 21.15 -8.13 -3.70
N MET A 57 19.93 -7.72 -4.05
CA MET A 57 19.15 -6.72 -3.31
C MET A 57 18.90 -7.12 -1.84
N PHE A 58 18.82 -8.42 -1.54
CA PHE A 58 18.57 -8.91 -0.18
C PHE A 58 19.81 -9.51 0.48
N ARG A 59 20.99 -9.36 -0.15
CA ARG A 59 22.27 -9.79 0.43
C ARG A 59 22.83 -8.64 1.25
N LEU A 60 23.55 -8.98 2.32
CA LEU A 60 24.32 -8.01 3.08
C LEU A 60 25.39 -7.41 2.15
N PRO A 61 25.43 -6.07 1.94
CA PRO A 61 26.44 -5.44 1.10
C PRO A 61 27.83 -5.62 1.72
N GLY A 62 28.82 -5.91 0.88
CA GLY A 62 30.23 -5.89 1.26
C GLY A 62 30.78 -4.47 1.35
N LEU A 63 31.98 -4.33 1.93
CA LEU A 63 32.65 -3.02 2.08
C LEU A 63 32.92 -2.28 0.76
N ALA A 64 32.94 -3.00 -0.36
CA ALA A 64 33.18 -2.46 -1.69
C ALA A 64 31.89 -2.23 -2.51
N ASP A 65 30.74 -2.64 -1.99
CA ASP A 65 29.47 -2.49 -2.68
C ASP A 65 28.96 -1.06 -2.56
N ALA A 66 28.38 -0.55 -3.65
CA ALA A 66 27.93 0.84 -3.75
C ALA A 66 26.43 1.02 -3.38
N TRP A 67 25.87 0.11 -2.59
CA TRP A 67 24.47 0.15 -2.15
C TRP A 67 24.33 -0.15 -0.66
N ASP A 68 23.32 0.47 -0.06
CA ASP A 68 22.98 0.27 1.35
C ASP A 68 22.22 -1.05 1.57
N ASP A 69 22.24 -1.56 2.80
CA ASP A 69 21.52 -2.80 3.14
C ASP A 69 20.00 -2.57 3.09
N PHE A 70 19.40 -2.93 1.96
CA PHE A 70 17.96 -2.84 1.75
C PHE A 70 17.17 -3.76 2.68
N GLY A 71 17.69 -4.94 3.00
CA GLY A 71 17.03 -5.86 3.91
C GLY A 71 16.92 -5.27 5.31
N ASN A 72 18.00 -4.67 5.79
CA ASN A 72 18.01 -3.95 7.06
C ASN A 72 17.15 -2.68 7.02
N TYR A 73 17.18 -1.93 5.91
CA TYR A 73 16.32 -0.77 5.71
C TYR A 73 14.84 -1.14 5.87
N LEU A 74 14.39 -2.26 5.31
CA LEU A 74 12.99 -2.71 5.42
C LEU A 74 12.59 -3.16 6.83
N SER A 75 13.53 -3.69 7.61
CA SER A 75 13.27 -4.20 8.96
C SER A 75 13.57 -3.20 10.09
N GLY A 76 14.17 -2.06 9.76
CA GLY A 76 14.63 -1.07 10.73
C GLY A 76 13.50 -0.23 11.32
N GLU A 77 13.62 0.11 12.61
CA GLU A 77 12.71 1.07 13.24
C GLU A 77 13.03 2.51 12.78
N GLY A 78 12.01 3.37 12.74
CA GLY A 78 12.22 4.81 12.56
C GLY A 78 12.67 5.25 11.15
N ILE A 79 12.27 4.53 10.10
CA ILE A 79 12.51 4.94 8.70
C ILE A 79 11.95 6.35 8.47
N ASP A 80 12.84 7.34 8.36
CA ASP A 80 12.52 8.76 8.17
C ASP A 80 12.70 9.23 6.71
N ALA A 81 13.34 8.41 5.88
CA ALA A 81 13.65 8.73 4.49
C ALA A 81 13.36 7.56 3.52
N PRO A 82 13.01 7.85 2.24
CA PRO A 82 12.88 6.83 1.20
C PRO A 82 14.20 6.16 0.83
N TYR A 83 14.16 4.88 0.45
CA TYR A 83 15.28 4.19 -0.19
C TYR A 83 15.36 4.51 -1.68
N PHE A 84 16.52 4.99 -2.15
CA PHE A 84 16.71 5.42 -3.53
C PHE A 84 17.46 4.39 -4.36
N ILE A 85 16.81 3.87 -5.41
CA ILE A 85 17.45 3.01 -6.42
C ILE A 85 17.87 3.87 -7.62
N ASN A 86 19.18 4.08 -7.76
CA ASN A 86 19.78 4.88 -8.83
C ASN A 86 20.43 3.99 -9.90
N GLY A 87 20.47 4.48 -11.14
CA GLY A 87 21.08 3.74 -12.25
C GLY A 87 20.82 4.37 -13.62
N LYS A 88 21.65 4.01 -14.60
CA LYS A 88 21.59 4.53 -15.98
C LYS A 88 20.23 4.24 -16.64
N ALA A 89 19.87 5.03 -17.66
CA ALA A 89 18.70 4.72 -18.49
C ALA A 89 18.85 3.29 -19.08
N GLY A 90 17.77 2.52 -19.11
CA GLY A 90 17.80 1.13 -19.59
C GLY A 90 18.43 0.09 -18.65
N SER A 91 18.95 0.47 -17.47
CA SER A 91 19.62 -0.47 -16.55
C SER A 91 18.70 -1.45 -15.80
N GLY A 92 17.41 -1.55 -16.17
CA GLY A 92 16.47 -2.46 -15.53
C GLY A 92 15.85 -1.98 -14.20
N LYS A 93 15.94 -0.69 -13.84
CA LYS A 93 15.39 -0.17 -12.56
C LYS A 93 13.92 -0.50 -12.30
N SER A 94 13.05 -0.34 -13.31
CA SER A 94 11.63 -0.70 -13.17
C SER A 94 11.45 -2.20 -12.97
N THR A 95 12.27 -3.01 -13.64
CA THR A 95 12.31 -4.47 -13.48
C THR A 95 12.76 -4.87 -12.08
N LEU A 96 13.77 -4.19 -11.52
CA LEU A 96 14.21 -4.37 -10.14
C LEU A 96 13.11 -3.97 -9.14
N LEU A 97 12.43 -2.85 -9.35
CA LEU A 97 11.30 -2.44 -8.49
C LEU A 97 10.15 -3.47 -8.53
N ARG A 98 9.81 -3.99 -9.72
CA ARG A 98 8.83 -5.08 -9.83
C ARG A 98 9.31 -6.32 -9.09
N PHE A 99 10.57 -6.71 -9.26
CA PHE A 99 11.16 -7.82 -8.52
C PHE A 99 11.04 -7.61 -7.01
N ILE A 100 11.33 -6.43 -6.48
CA ILE A 100 11.21 -6.12 -5.05
C ILE A 100 9.75 -6.25 -4.58
N VAL A 101 8.80 -5.67 -5.32
CA VAL A 101 7.37 -5.72 -4.97
C VAL A 101 6.84 -7.16 -4.94
N ASP A 102 7.27 -7.99 -5.90
CA ASP A 102 6.80 -9.36 -6.06
C ASP A 102 7.57 -10.37 -5.19
N ASN A 103 8.66 -9.96 -4.52
CA ASN A 103 9.52 -10.87 -3.76
C ASN A 103 9.05 -11.03 -2.30
N GLU A 104 8.86 -12.29 -1.91
CA GLU A 104 8.47 -12.67 -0.55
C GLU A 104 9.43 -12.16 0.54
N GLN A 105 10.73 -12.02 0.24
CA GLN A 105 11.70 -11.47 1.19
C GLN A 105 11.39 -10.02 1.58
N THR A 106 10.83 -9.22 0.66
CA THR A 106 10.34 -7.87 0.98
C THR A 106 9.26 -7.94 2.04
N TYR A 107 8.26 -8.80 1.84
CA TYR A 107 7.17 -8.99 2.79
C TYR A 107 7.68 -9.49 4.14
N ASN A 108 8.57 -10.50 4.16
CA ASN A 108 9.12 -11.07 5.38
C ASN A 108 9.91 -10.04 6.21
N LYS A 109 10.70 -9.18 5.54
CA LYS A 109 11.43 -8.09 6.22
C LYS A 109 10.50 -7.01 6.76
N LEU A 110 9.50 -6.61 5.98
CA LEU A 110 8.48 -5.64 6.43
C LEU A 110 7.59 -6.20 7.54
N ALA A 111 7.29 -7.50 7.54
CA ALA A 111 6.51 -8.16 8.58
C ALA A 111 7.28 -8.17 9.92
N PHE A 112 8.60 -8.28 9.88
CA PHE A 112 9.44 -8.12 11.07
C PHE A 112 9.37 -6.69 11.63
N TRP A 113 9.31 -5.68 10.77
CA TRP A 113 9.12 -4.29 11.18
C TRP A 113 7.71 -4.02 11.74
N ALA A 114 6.68 -4.73 11.27
CA ALA A 114 5.29 -4.55 11.68
C ALA A 114 4.63 -5.85 12.22
N PRO A 115 5.13 -6.45 13.33
CA PRO A 115 4.74 -7.79 13.77
C PRO A 115 3.31 -7.89 14.34
N GLN A 116 2.69 -6.78 14.72
CA GLN A 116 1.33 -6.73 15.27
C GLN A 116 0.32 -6.00 14.36
N ASN A 117 0.76 -5.50 13.21
CA ASN A 117 -0.10 -4.76 12.29
C ASN A 117 -0.36 -5.57 11.02
N GLN A 118 -1.56 -5.43 10.45
CA GLN A 118 -1.80 -5.92 9.09
C GLN A 118 -0.94 -5.11 8.11
N LEU A 119 0.11 -5.73 7.60
CA LEU A 119 0.99 -5.14 6.60
C LEU A 119 0.29 -5.10 5.24
N ILE A 120 0.13 -3.91 4.68
CA ILE A 120 -0.36 -3.72 3.32
C ILE A 120 0.76 -3.13 2.47
N VAL A 121 1.26 -3.93 1.52
CA VAL A 121 2.17 -3.44 0.48
C VAL A 121 1.33 -2.99 -0.71
N LEU A 122 1.51 -1.72 -1.09
CA LEU A 122 0.83 -1.05 -2.19
C LEU A 122 1.87 -0.52 -3.16
N HIS A 123 1.54 -0.45 -4.46
CA HIS A 123 2.51 -0.02 -5.45
C HIS A 123 1.88 0.87 -6.53
N PHE A 124 2.68 1.81 -7.01
CA PHE A 124 2.35 2.62 -8.18
C PHE A 124 3.60 2.87 -9.02
N PHE A 125 3.51 2.55 -10.31
CA PHE A 125 4.61 2.71 -11.25
C PHE A 125 4.36 3.93 -12.12
N TYR A 126 5.09 5.01 -11.84
CA TYR A 126 5.09 6.20 -12.71
C TYR A 126 5.54 5.84 -14.12
N TRP A 127 4.86 6.41 -15.12
CA TRP A 127 5.21 6.21 -16.52
C TRP A 127 5.16 7.52 -17.31
N ASN A 128 6.33 8.09 -17.56
CA ASN A 128 6.47 9.37 -18.28
C ASN A 128 5.93 9.33 -19.71
N LEU A 129 5.89 8.16 -20.35
CA LEU A 129 5.31 7.98 -21.69
C LEU A 129 3.82 7.57 -21.66
N GLY A 130 3.26 7.32 -20.47
CA GLY A 130 1.88 6.88 -20.31
C GLY A 130 0.83 8.00 -20.40
N THR A 131 -0.32 7.74 -19.81
CA THR A 131 -1.44 8.69 -19.67
C THR A 131 -1.16 9.76 -18.62
N PRO A 132 -1.92 10.88 -18.59
CA PRO A 132 -1.80 11.88 -17.52
C PRO A 132 -1.93 11.29 -16.11
N LEU A 133 -2.81 10.30 -15.89
CA LEU A 133 -2.97 9.65 -14.58
C LEU A 133 -1.73 8.84 -14.20
N GLN A 134 -1.05 8.20 -15.16
CA GLN A 134 0.20 7.47 -14.90
C GLN A 134 1.42 8.38 -14.61
N LYS A 135 1.28 9.69 -14.80
CA LYS A 135 2.34 10.69 -14.57
C LYS A 135 2.09 11.55 -13.33
N ARG A 136 0.86 11.62 -12.85
CA ARG A 136 0.42 12.61 -11.87
C ARG A 136 0.08 11.96 -10.53
N ARG A 137 0.23 12.76 -9.46
CA ARG A 137 -0.12 12.37 -8.09
C ARG A 137 -1.57 11.92 -7.95
N THR A 138 -2.48 12.47 -8.77
CA THR A 138 -3.88 12.04 -8.82
C THR A 138 -4.02 10.57 -9.17
N GLY A 139 -3.29 10.08 -10.18
CA GLY A 139 -3.35 8.65 -10.53
C GLY A 139 -2.67 7.78 -9.48
N MET A 140 -1.54 8.24 -8.92
CA MET A 140 -0.90 7.55 -7.79
C MET A 140 -1.86 7.35 -6.62
N LEU A 141 -2.51 8.43 -6.16
CA LEU A 141 -3.40 8.37 -5.01
C LEU A 141 -4.65 7.52 -5.31
N ARG A 142 -5.22 7.63 -6.51
CA ARG A 142 -6.32 6.76 -6.96
C ARG A 142 -5.92 5.29 -6.95
N SER A 143 -4.75 4.95 -7.48
CA SER A 143 -4.26 3.58 -7.52
C SER A 143 -4.03 3.02 -6.12
N ILE A 144 -3.35 3.77 -5.24
CA ILE A 144 -3.06 3.35 -3.86
C ILE A 144 -4.36 3.16 -3.07
N LEU A 145 -5.30 4.10 -3.15
CA LEU A 145 -6.60 3.99 -2.48
C LEU A 145 -7.41 2.82 -3.04
N HIS A 146 -7.47 2.68 -4.38
CA HIS A 146 -8.18 1.58 -5.01
C HIS A 146 -7.60 0.24 -4.58
N GLU A 147 -6.28 0.06 -4.60
CA GLU A 147 -5.62 -1.18 -4.21
C GLU A 147 -5.86 -1.50 -2.73
N ALA A 148 -5.69 -0.52 -1.83
CA ALA A 148 -5.93 -0.71 -0.39
C ALA A 148 -7.39 -1.10 -0.09
N LEU A 149 -8.34 -0.35 -0.64
CA LEU A 149 -9.77 -0.52 -0.36
C LEU A 149 -10.37 -1.71 -1.11
N SER A 150 -9.74 -2.18 -2.18
CA SER A 150 -10.12 -3.46 -2.81
C SER A 150 -9.71 -4.64 -1.94
N LYS A 151 -8.57 -4.56 -1.25
CA LYS A 151 -8.10 -5.61 -0.31
C LYS A 151 -8.88 -5.59 1.01
N TYR A 152 -9.26 -4.41 1.49
CA TYR A 152 -9.96 -4.19 2.75
C TYR A 152 -11.18 -3.26 2.57
N PRO A 153 -12.28 -3.75 1.97
CA PRO A 153 -13.47 -2.93 1.68
C PRO A 153 -14.15 -2.36 2.93
N GLU A 154 -13.94 -2.95 4.10
CA GLU A 154 -14.40 -2.48 5.40
C GLU A 154 -13.78 -1.15 5.82
N LEU A 155 -12.65 -0.75 5.22
CA LEU A 155 -12.04 0.55 5.44
C LEU A 155 -12.72 1.66 4.63
N ILE A 156 -13.55 1.36 3.64
CA ILE A 156 -14.19 2.37 2.78
C ILE A 156 -15.03 3.38 3.59
N PRO A 157 -15.90 2.96 4.53
CA PRO A 157 -16.70 3.90 5.32
C PRO A 157 -15.87 4.84 6.18
N SER A 158 -14.72 4.38 6.70
CA SER A 158 -13.84 5.22 7.53
C SER A 158 -12.95 6.11 6.68
N THR A 159 -12.40 5.60 5.57
CA THR A 159 -11.49 6.36 4.70
C THR A 159 -12.18 7.42 3.86
N LEU A 160 -13.41 7.14 3.41
CA LEU A 160 -14.17 7.99 2.50
C LEU A 160 -15.59 8.27 3.05
N PRO A 161 -15.73 8.77 4.29
CA PRO A 161 -17.01 8.83 5.00
C PRO A 161 -18.01 9.75 4.30
N ASP A 162 -17.52 10.87 3.75
CA ASP A 162 -18.35 11.85 3.06
C ASP A 162 -18.92 11.29 1.75
N ILE A 163 -18.13 10.48 1.04
CA ILE A 163 -18.52 9.82 -0.22
C ILE A 163 -19.41 8.61 0.07
N TYR A 164 -19.10 7.87 1.12
CA TYR A 164 -19.87 6.71 1.56
C TYR A 164 -21.28 7.09 2.03
N SER A 165 -21.41 8.22 2.75
CA SER A 165 -22.69 8.68 3.31
C SER A 165 -23.50 9.52 2.31
N ASN A 166 -22.84 10.38 1.54
CA ASN A 166 -23.53 11.25 0.57
C ASN A 166 -23.53 10.60 -0.81
N ARG A 167 -24.56 9.78 -1.08
CA ARG A 167 -24.87 9.29 -2.43
C ARG A 167 -25.30 10.47 -3.31
N LYS A 168 -24.37 11.31 -3.77
CA LYS A 168 -24.62 12.18 -4.91
C LYS A 168 -24.41 11.35 -6.18
N GLU A 169 -25.44 11.24 -7.00
CA GLU A 169 -25.34 10.63 -8.34
C GLU A 169 -24.25 11.29 -9.20
N SER A 170 -23.86 12.53 -8.88
CA SER A 170 -22.74 13.22 -9.53
C SER A 170 -21.40 12.50 -9.40
N TYR A 171 -21.13 11.78 -8.29
CA TYR A 171 -19.86 11.05 -8.12
C TYR A 171 -19.67 9.94 -9.15
N VAL A 172 -20.75 9.40 -9.74
CA VAL A 172 -20.64 8.39 -10.81
C VAL A 172 -20.05 9.00 -12.09
N ASN A 173 -20.23 10.31 -12.29
CA ASN A 173 -19.83 11.02 -13.51
C ASN A 173 -18.59 11.90 -13.31
N ASP A 174 -18.32 12.36 -12.08
CA ASP A 174 -17.22 13.26 -11.78
C ASP A 174 -15.91 12.52 -11.54
N VAL A 175 -14.82 12.99 -12.15
CA VAL A 175 -13.49 12.40 -12.00
C VAL A 175 -12.87 12.81 -10.64
N PRO A 176 -12.37 11.87 -9.81
CA PRO A 176 -11.75 12.20 -8.53
C PRO A 176 -10.59 13.19 -8.69
N THR A 177 -10.65 14.32 -7.99
CA THR A 177 -9.56 15.29 -7.97
C THR A 177 -8.56 14.98 -6.84
N PHE A 178 -7.32 15.46 -7.00
CA PHE A 178 -6.28 15.24 -5.99
C PHE A 178 -6.63 15.87 -4.64
N GLU A 179 -7.18 17.09 -4.63
CA GLU A 179 -7.50 17.80 -3.38
C GLU A 179 -8.62 17.11 -2.59
N GLU A 180 -9.64 16.59 -3.28
CA GLU A 180 -10.69 15.79 -2.64
C GLU A 180 -10.09 14.56 -1.95
N MET A 181 -9.32 13.76 -2.68
CA MET A 181 -8.70 12.55 -2.12
C MET A 181 -7.66 12.85 -1.03
N LYS A 182 -6.92 13.95 -1.16
CA LYS A 182 -5.90 14.37 -0.19
C LYS A 182 -6.52 14.78 1.14
N CYS A 183 -7.62 15.53 1.12
CA CYS A 183 -8.34 15.93 2.32
C CYS A 183 -8.92 14.73 3.08
N LEU A 184 -9.32 13.68 2.35
CA LEU A 184 -9.82 12.44 2.92
C LEU A 184 -8.71 11.66 3.65
N TRP A 185 -7.47 11.70 3.14
CA TRP A 185 -6.30 11.12 3.83
C TRP A 185 -5.84 11.92 5.06
N ARG A 186 -6.09 13.24 5.08
CA ARG A 186 -5.58 14.16 6.12
C ARG A 186 -6.38 14.16 7.42
N LYS A 187 -7.44 13.36 7.55
CA LYS A 187 -8.12 13.14 8.83
C LYS A 187 -7.45 11.94 9.54
N PRO A 188 -6.46 12.16 10.43
CA PRO A 188 -5.67 11.10 11.06
C PRO A 188 -6.51 10.12 11.90
N HIS A 189 -7.76 10.47 12.20
CA HIS A 189 -8.65 9.64 12.99
C HIS A 189 -9.16 8.38 12.28
N ASN A 190 -9.00 8.25 10.95
CA ASN A 190 -9.66 7.16 10.20
C ASN A 190 -8.73 6.11 9.58
N PHE A 191 -7.49 6.46 9.23
CA PHE A 191 -6.53 5.49 8.64
C PHE A 191 -5.45 5.04 9.64
N LEU A 192 -4.93 5.97 10.44
CA LEU A 192 -3.81 5.70 11.37
C LEU A 192 -4.26 5.29 12.77
N ARG A 193 -5.55 5.49 13.13
CA ARG A 193 -6.08 4.98 14.39
C ARG A 193 -6.25 3.48 14.41
N TYR A 194 -6.48 2.81 13.29
CA TYR A 194 -6.47 1.33 13.27
C TYR A 194 -5.07 0.75 13.58
N ALA A 195 -4.00 1.52 13.36
CA ALA A 195 -2.64 1.15 13.75
C ALA A 195 -2.24 1.60 15.17
N SER A 196 -3.06 2.39 15.87
CA SER A 196 -2.75 2.96 17.19
C SER A 196 -3.83 2.75 18.26
N SER A 197 -4.98 2.17 17.92
CA SER A 197 -6.04 1.82 18.89
C SER A 197 -5.94 0.39 19.43
N LEU A 198 -4.84 -0.33 19.14
CA LEU A 198 -4.49 -1.60 19.78
C LEU A 198 -3.48 -1.44 20.93
N THR A 199 -3.12 -0.19 21.27
CA THR A 199 -2.36 0.12 22.49
C THR A 199 -3.25 0.85 23.48
N ALA A 200 -4.04 0.07 24.21
CA ALA A 200 -4.48 0.34 25.59
C ALA A 200 -4.81 -1.00 26.25
#